data_AF-A0AAQ4FB00-F1
#
_entry.id   AF-A0AAQ4FB00-F1
#
_cell.length_a   1.000
_cell.length_b   1.000
_cell.length_c   1.000
_cell.angle_alpha   90.00
_cell.angle_beta   90.00
_cell.angle_gamma   90.00
#
_symmetry.space_group_name_H-M   'P 1'
#
loop_
_entity.id
_entity.type
_entity.pdbx_description
1 polymer ?
#
loop_
_entity_poly.entity_id
_entity_poly.type
_entity_poly.pdbx_seq_one_letter_code
_entity_poly.pdbx_strand_id
1 'polypeptide(L)'
;MQKSTDCGAVPSSCGIREPVGRLFFAGTETASQWSGYINGAVQAGERAAKEVLHAQGLVPKERIWEPEAPCDDVIPEVPFTDTFMEKYQPSVGVFLSLVAFLAVPAGAAAGWAFLGHRLPSFRQ
;
A
#
# COMPACT_ATOMS: atom_id res chain seq x y z
N MET A 1 -6.74 20.71 27.94
CA MET A 1 -5.68 19.86 27.36
C MET A 1 -5.81 19.87 25.86
N GLN A 2 -5.37 20.95 25.21
CA GLN A 2 -5.25 21.04 23.76
C GLN A 2 -3.87 20.46 23.40
N LYS A 3 -3.82 19.19 23.00
CA LYS A 3 -2.59 18.63 22.40
C LYS A 3 -2.59 19.10 20.94
N SER A 4 -1.62 19.93 20.61
CA SER A 4 -1.38 20.56 19.32
C SER A 4 -1.45 19.55 18.18
N THR A 5 -2.61 19.46 17.54
CA THR A 5 -2.74 18.96 16.17
C THR A 5 -2.23 20.05 15.24
N ASP A 6 -0.90 20.17 15.14
CA ASP A 6 -0.27 20.88 14.03
C ASP A 6 0.76 19.94 13.39
N CYS A 7 0.23 18.87 12.80
CA CYS A 7 0.97 18.03 11.88
C CYS A 7 0.85 18.65 10.48
N GLY A 8 1.60 19.73 10.25
CA GLY A 8 1.81 20.25 8.90
C GLY A 8 2.54 19.22 8.04
N ALA A 9 1.78 18.54 7.18
CA ALA A 9 2.23 17.92 5.92
C ALA A 9 3.28 16.77 5.93
N VAL A 10 3.52 16.06 7.03
CA VAL A 10 4.44 14.89 7.04
C VAL A 10 3.71 13.59 7.40
N PRO A 11 3.74 12.53 6.56
CA PRO A 11 3.10 11.25 6.86
C PRO A 11 4.01 10.42 7.78
N SER A 12 4.25 10.89 9.00
CA SER A 12 4.99 10.15 10.02
C SER A 12 3.99 9.57 11.02
N SER A 13 3.76 8.26 10.91
CA SER A 13 3.05 7.41 11.88
C SER A 13 3.15 7.93 13.33
N CYS A 14 2.04 8.48 13.83
CA CYS A 14 1.93 9.09 15.15
C CYS A 14 2.28 8.07 16.24
N GLY A 15 3.44 8.22 16.88
CA GLY A 15 3.80 7.42 18.06
C GLY A 15 5.29 7.13 18.22
N ILE A 16 5.91 6.42 17.27
CA ILE A 16 7.25 5.84 17.48
C ILE A 16 8.43 6.72 17.04
N ARG A 17 8.15 7.79 16.29
CA ARG A 17 9.17 8.70 15.74
C ARG A 17 9.22 10.06 16.44
N GLU A 18 8.21 10.36 17.24
CA GLU A 18 8.05 11.68 17.83
C GLU A 18 9.13 11.89 18.91
N PRO A 19 9.95 12.95 18.81
CA PRO A 19 10.98 13.19 19.81
C PRO A 19 10.34 13.55 21.15
N VAL A 20 10.86 12.98 22.24
CA VAL A 20 10.43 13.29 23.60
C VAL A 20 11.47 14.20 24.24
N GLY A 21 11.22 15.50 24.18
CA GLY A 21 12.16 16.51 24.69
C GLY A 21 13.45 16.55 23.88
N ARG A 22 14.56 16.11 24.48
CA ARG A 22 15.88 15.99 23.81
C ARG A 22 16.21 14.56 23.37
N LEU A 23 15.28 13.63 23.55
CA LEU A 23 15.43 12.24 23.12
C LEU A 23 14.87 12.07 21.71
N PHE A 24 15.74 11.69 20.78
CA PHE A 24 15.39 11.36 19.41
C PHE A 24 15.48 9.85 19.22
N PHE A 25 14.48 9.26 18.59
CA PHE A 25 14.40 7.82 18.40
C PHE A 25 15.00 7.43 17.06
N ALA A 26 15.95 6.50 17.08
CA ALA A 26 16.47 5.79 15.91
C ALA A 26 16.10 4.31 15.99
N GLY A 27 16.39 3.55 14.93
CA GLY A 27 16.12 2.11 14.85
C GLY A 27 15.32 1.74 13.60
N THR A 28 15.44 0.49 13.17
CA THR A 28 14.85 0.01 11.91
C THR A 28 13.33 0.16 11.84
N GLU A 29 12.68 0.13 13.00
CA GLU A 29 11.24 0.28 13.20
C GLU A 29 10.81 1.74 12.96
N THR A 30 11.73 2.68 13.09
CA THR A 30 11.53 4.10 12.81
C THR A 30 11.96 4.49 11.39
N ALA A 31 12.31 3.54 10.52
CA ALA A 31 12.68 3.77 9.12
C ALA A 31 11.47 3.88 8.19
N SER A 32 11.43 4.88 7.30
CA SER A 32 10.26 5.09 6.41
C SER A 32 10.29 4.13 5.22
N GLN A 33 11.50 3.70 4.84
CA GLN A 33 11.75 2.71 3.83
C GLN A 33 12.55 1.56 4.44
N TRP A 34 12.34 0.34 3.93
CA TRP A 34 13.09 -0.85 4.35
C TRP A 34 13.10 -1.07 5.87
N SER A 35 11.97 -0.80 6.54
CA SER A 35 11.82 -1.07 7.97
C SER A 35 12.08 -2.55 8.26
N GLY A 36 12.86 -2.83 9.30
CA GLY A 36 13.35 -4.17 9.65
C GLY A 36 14.60 -4.63 8.89
N TYR A 37 15.11 -3.84 7.94
CA TYR A 37 16.36 -4.13 7.23
C TYR A 37 17.47 -3.16 7.63
N ILE A 38 18.72 -3.52 7.29
CA ILE A 38 19.91 -2.70 7.59
C ILE A 38 19.80 -1.31 6.95
N ASN A 39 19.30 -1.23 5.71
CA ASN A 39 19.07 0.06 5.04
C ASN A 39 18.15 0.96 5.87
N GLY A 40 17.04 0.40 6.38
CA GLY A 40 16.17 1.12 7.31
C GLY A 40 16.89 1.57 8.59
N ALA A 41 17.80 0.75 9.14
CA ALA A 41 18.61 1.14 10.30
C ALA A 41 19.46 2.39 10.01
N VAL A 42 20.14 2.41 8.87
CA VAL A 42 21.00 3.51 8.43
C VAL A 42 20.16 4.77 8.21
N GLN A 43 19.09 4.66 7.43
CA GLN A 43 18.16 5.77 7.15
C GLN A 43 17.63 6.40 8.46
N ALA A 44 17.18 5.56 9.39
CA ALA A 44 16.64 6.03 10.67
C ALA A 44 17.68 6.69 11.56
N GLY A 45 18.91 6.17 11.57
CA GLY A 45 20.04 6.72 12.33
C GLY A 45 20.48 8.07 11.80
N GLU A 46 20.66 8.20 10.48
CA GLU A 46 21.03 9.46 9.84
C GLU A 46 19.98 10.54 10.06
N ARG A 47 18.69 10.19 9.93
CA ARG A 47 17.60 11.10 10.26
C ARG A 47 17.68 11.58 11.71
N ALA A 48 17.79 10.67 12.68
CA ALA A 48 17.83 11.04 14.09
C ALA A 48 19.04 11.96 14.39
N ALA A 49 20.20 11.70 13.78
CA ALA A 49 21.36 12.59 13.88
C ALA A 49 21.07 13.98 13.29
N LYS A 50 20.43 14.05 12.12
CA LYS A 50 20.04 15.32 11.49
C LYS A 50 18.99 16.08 12.33
N GLU A 51 18.07 15.39 13.00
CA GLU A 51 17.11 16.00 13.92
C GLU A 51 17.80 16.64 15.13
N VAL A 52 18.82 15.98 15.69
CA VAL A 52 19.67 16.56 16.75
C VAL A 52 20.43 17.78 16.24
N LEU A 53 21.04 17.70 15.05
CA LEU A 53 21.78 18.82 14.45
C LEU A 53 20.87 20.01 14.14
N HIS A 54 19.63 19.75 13.73
CA HIS A 54 18.62 20.78 13.54
C HIS A 54 18.24 21.46 14.86
N ALA A 55 18.06 20.68 15.94
CA ALA A 55 17.83 21.22 17.28
C ALA A 55 19.01 22.07 17.80
N GLN A 56 20.23 21.83 17.28
CA GLN A 56 21.42 22.64 17.55
C GLN A 56 21.56 23.86 16.62
N GLY A 57 20.65 24.05 15.65
CA GLY A 57 20.69 25.17 14.70
C GLY A 57 21.74 25.03 13.60
N LEU A 58 22.33 23.85 13.43
CA LEU A 58 23.41 23.59 12.47
C LEU A 58 22.90 23.20 11.08
N VAL A 59 21.69 22.65 11.00
CA VAL A 59 21.12 22.09 9.76
C VAL A 59 19.66 22.58 9.59
N PRO A 60 19.25 23.01 8.38
CA PRO A 60 17.88 23.41 8.11
C PRO A 60 16.92 22.20 8.05
N LYS A 61 15.63 22.41 8.31
CA LYS A 61 14.63 21.34 8.49
C LYS A 61 14.47 20.46 7.25
N GLU A 62 14.66 21.04 6.07
CA GLU A 62 14.48 20.39 4.77
C GLU A 62 15.50 19.28 4.55
N ARG A 63 16.70 19.43 5.11
CA ARG A 63 17.79 18.46 4.94
C ARG A 63 17.65 17.21 5.80
N ILE A 64 16.76 17.25 6.81
CA ILE A 64 16.53 16.11 7.72
C ILE A 64 16.05 14.88 6.94
N TRP A 65 15.22 15.10 5.91
CA TRP A 65 14.55 14.06 5.13
C TRP A 65 15.07 13.99 3.69
N GLU A 66 16.37 14.17 3.52
CA GLU A 66 17.01 14.01 2.21
C GLU A 66 17.06 12.51 1.86
N PRO A 67 16.48 12.09 0.72
CA PRO A 67 16.59 10.70 0.26
C PRO A 67 18.03 10.39 -0.12
N GLU A 68 18.46 9.17 0.17
CA GLU A 68 19.77 8.69 -0.24
C GLU A 68 19.86 8.67 -1.77
N ALA A 69 21.02 9.08 -2.32
CA ALA A 69 21.24 9.05 -3.75
C ALA A 69 21.16 7.59 -4.24
N PRO A 70 20.50 7.32 -5.38
CA PRO A 70 20.43 5.97 -5.93
C PRO A 70 21.83 5.36 -6.10
N CYS A 71 22.00 4.13 -5.65
CA CYS A 71 23.26 3.38 -5.81
C CYS A 71 23.36 2.78 -7.22
N ASP A 72 23.33 3.63 -8.25
CA ASP A 72 23.30 3.22 -9.67
C ASP A 72 24.50 2.35 -10.07
N ASP A 73 25.63 2.49 -9.35
CA ASP A 73 26.89 1.83 -9.67
C ASP A 73 26.98 0.37 -9.17
N VAL A 74 26.19 0.00 -8.16
CA VAL A 74 26.34 -1.29 -7.45
C VAL A 74 25.19 -2.25 -7.76
N ILE A 75 23.95 -1.75 -7.78
CA ILE A 75 22.76 -2.56 -8.02
C ILE A 75 21.77 -1.72 -8.84
N PRO A 76 21.54 -2.03 -10.13
CA PRO A 76 20.56 -1.30 -10.91
C PRO A 76 19.15 -1.58 -10.38
N GLU A 77 18.38 -0.52 -10.14
CA GLU A 77 16.96 -0.62 -9.78
C GLU A 77 16.15 -1.05 -11.01
N VAL A 78 15.98 -2.36 -11.19
CA VAL A 78 15.07 -2.89 -12.22
C VAL A 78 13.63 -2.65 -11.78
N PRO A 79 12.79 -1.99 -12.60
CA PRO A 79 11.40 -1.75 -12.23
C PRO A 79 10.65 -3.09 -12.22
N PHE A 80 9.81 -3.28 -11.21
CA PHE A 80 8.84 -4.38 -11.22
C PHE A 80 7.81 -4.08 -12.31
N THR A 81 7.76 -4.93 -13.34
CA THR A 81 6.81 -4.81 -14.45
C THR A 81 5.74 -5.87 -14.31
N ASP A 82 4.51 -5.45 -14.03
CA ASP A 82 3.36 -6.36 -14.07
C ASP A 82 2.94 -6.62 -15.51
N THR A 83 2.62 -7.87 -15.83
CA THR A 83 2.06 -8.23 -17.14
C THR A 83 0.57 -7.86 -17.25
N PHE A 84 0.04 -7.80 -18.47
CA PHE A 84 -1.39 -7.52 -18.68
C PHE A 84 -2.30 -8.49 -17.90
N MET A 85 -2.05 -9.80 -17.99
CA MET A 85 -2.88 -10.79 -17.30
C MET A 85 -2.74 -10.71 -15.78
N GLU A 86 -1.56 -10.40 -15.24
CA GLU A 86 -1.34 -10.23 -13.80
C GLU A 86 -2.09 -9.01 -13.24
N LYS A 87 -2.20 -7.94 -14.04
CA LYS A 87 -2.94 -6.72 -13.68
C LYS A 87 -4.46 -6.87 -13.72
N TYR A 88 -4.98 -7.64 -14.68
CA TYR A 88 -6.43 -7.75 -14.92
C TYR A 88 -7.04 -9.09 -14.47
N GLN A 89 -6.25 -9.98 -13.85
CA GLN A 89 -6.78 -11.24 -13.32
C GLN A 89 -7.82 -10.94 -12.22
N PRO A 90 -9.09 -11.34 -12.41
CA PRO A 90 -10.07 -11.19 -11.34
C PRO A 90 -9.68 -12.08 -10.16
N SER A 91 -9.99 -11.63 -8.95
CA SER A 91 -9.84 -12.49 -7.77
C SER A 91 -10.75 -13.71 -7.88
N VAL A 92 -10.44 -14.79 -7.17
CA VAL A 92 -11.23 -16.04 -7.19
C VAL A 92 -12.72 -15.77 -6.89
N GLY A 93 -13.02 -14.86 -5.96
CA GLY A 93 -14.39 -14.47 -5.64
C GLY A 93 -15.10 -13.76 -6.80
N VAL A 94 -14.42 -12.83 -7.48
CA VAL A 94 -14.96 -12.14 -8.65
C VAL A 94 -15.12 -13.12 -9.82
N PHE A 95 -14.17 -14.02 -10.02
CA PHE A 95 -14.25 -15.05 -11.05
C PHE A 95 -15.45 -15.98 -10.86
N LEU A 96 -15.64 -16.53 -9.66
CA LEU A 96 -16.79 -17.38 -9.35
C LEU A 96 -18.11 -16.62 -9.50
N SER A 97 -18.13 -15.34 -9.12
CA SER A 97 -19.31 -14.49 -9.30
C SER A 97 -19.62 -14.29 -10.78
N LEU A 98 -18.63 -13.98 -11.62
CA LEU A 98 -18.81 -13.82 -13.07
C LEU A 98 -19.32 -15.11 -13.73
N VAL A 99 -18.77 -16.26 -13.33
CA VAL A 99 -19.25 -17.57 -13.81
C VAL A 99 -20.71 -17.81 -13.42
N ALA A 100 -21.08 -17.52 -12.17
CA ALA A 100 -22.46 -17.68 -11.71
C ALA A 100 -23.43 -16.72 -12.46
N PHE A 101 -23.04 -15.46 -12.66
CA PHE A 101 -23.85 -14.49 -13.41
C PHE A 101 -24.06 -14.87 -14.88
N LEU A 102 -23.12 -15.58 -15.49
CA LEU A 102 -23.26 -16.06 -16.87
C LEU A 102 -24.02 -17.40 -16.96
N ALA A 103 -23.77 -18.31 -16.02
CA ALA A 103 -24.34 -19.66 -16.05
C ALA A 103 -25.81 -19.70 -15.60
N VAL A 104 -26.20 -18.91 -14.60
CA VAL A 104 -27.56 -18.96 -14.01
C VAL A 104 -28.65 -18.50 -15.00
N PRO A 105 -28.52 -17.37 -15.73
CA PRO A 105 -29.52 -16.95 -16.70
C PRO A 105 -29.65 -17.92 -17.89
N ALA A 106 -28.52 -18.46 -18.36
CA ALA A 106 -28.51 -19.44 -19.44
C ALA A 106 -29.25 -20.73 -19.06
N GLY A 107 -29.01 -21.22 -17.83
CA GLY A 107 -29.73 -22.39 -17.29
C GLY A 107 -31.23 -22.13 -17.12
N ALA A 108 -31.61 -20.95 -16.63
CA ALA A 108 -33.02 -20.57 -16.46
C ALA A 108 -33.76 -20.47 -17.81
N ALA A 109 -33.14 -19.86 -18.82
CA ALA A 109 -33.72 -19.73 -20.16
C ALA A 109 -33.89 -21.10 -20.84
N ALA A 110 -32.88 -21.97 -20.77
CA ALA A 110 -32.94 -23.32 -21.32
C ALA A 110 -34.00 -24.18 -20.60
N GLY A 111 -34.09 -24.08 -19.27
CA GLY A 111 -35.10 -24.77 -18.48
C GLY A 111 -36.52 -24.28 -18.78
N TRP A 112 -36.73 -22.98 -18.94
CA TRP A 112 -38.03 -22.40 -19.32
C TRP A 112 -38.45 -22.82 -20.73
N ALA A 113 -37.53 -22.79 -21.70
CA ALA A 113 -37.79 -23.27 -23.06
C ALA A 113 -38.12 -24.76 -23.10
N PHE A 114 -37.41 -25.59 -22.33
CA PHE A 114 -37.65 -27.03 -22.22
C PHE A 114 -39.01 -27.35 -21.57
N LEU A 115 -39.36 -26.64 -20.50
CA LEU A 115 -40.65 -26.82 -19.83
C LEU A 115 -41.82 -26.31 -20.70
N GLY A 116 -41.61 -25.19 -21.40
CA GLY A 116 -42.57 -24.62 -22.35
C GLY A 116 -42.83 -25.53 -23.56
N HIS A 117 -41.81 -26.24 -24.06
CA HIS A 117 -41.99 -27.26 -25.11
C HIS A 117 -42.69 -28.53 -24.63
N ARG A 118 -42.76 -28.77 -23.31
CA ARG A 118 -43.31 -30.01 -22.73
C ARG A 118 -44.73 -29.87 -22.21
N LEU A 119 -45.22 -28.65 -22.02
CA LEU A 119 -46.61 -28.39 -21.62
C LEU A 119 -47.49 -28.30 -22.88
N PRO A 120 -48.43 -29.23 -23.12
CA PRO A 120 -49.40 -29.08 -24.19
C PRO A 120 -50.25 -27.84 -23.90
N SER A 121 -50.39 -26.97 -24.90
CA SER A 121 -51.22 -25.77 -24.82
C SER A 121 -52.66 -26.16 -24.48
N PHE A 122 -53.04 -26.07 -23.20
CA PHE A 122 -54.45 -26.12 -22.80
C PHE A 122 -55.10 -24.80 -23.21
N ARG A 123 -55.53 -24.80 -24.47
CA ARG A 123 -56.43 -23.81 -25.05
C ARG A 123 -57.85 -24.33 -24.85
N GLN A 124 -58.52 -23.86 -23.81
CA GLN A 124 -59.95 -23.60 -23.81
C GLN A 124 -60.18 -22.25 -23.14
#